data_AF-A0A966C7E6-F1
#
_entry.id   AF-A0A966C7E6-F1
#
_cell.length_a   1.000
_cell.length_b   1.000
_cell.length_c   1.000
_cell.angle_alpha   90.00
_cell.angle_beta   90.00
_cell.angle_gamma   90.00
#
_symmetry.space_group_name_H-M   'P 1'
#
loop_
_entity.id
_entity.type
_entity.pdbx_description
1 polymer ?
#
loop_
_entity_poly.entity_id
_entity_poly.type
_entity_poly.pdbx_seq_one_letter_code
_entity_poly.pdbx_strand_id
1 'polypeptide(L)'
;MKTFTLEKGDVLITKDSETPDDIAVPAYVSQSLTNVICGYHLAHIKPVSIQSKYLFYAFISTQIASQFHISATGITRYGIGKSDIGNSLFLIPPIEEQEKIVEYLEQKTAEIKELKEKTLQQIEKLKEFKQILIAEAVTGKIKV
;
A
#
# COMPACT_ATOMS: atom_id res chain seq x y z
N MET A 1 8.15 26.22 -15.88
CA MET A 1 8.86 24.93 -15.65
C MET A 1 8.16 24.24 -14.50
N LYS A 2 7.44 23.13 -14.73
CA LYS A 2 6.80 22.41 -13.63
C LYS A 2 7.90 21.73 -12.82
N THR A 3 8.05 22.17 -11.59
CA THR A 3 9.05 21.76 -10.62
C THR A 3 8.85 20.27 -10.29
N PHE A 4 9.95 19.52 -10.17
CA PHE A 4 9.96 18.11 -9.77
C PHE A 4 9.43 17.95 -8.34
N THR A 5 8.11 17.86 -8.18
CA THR A 5 7.45 17.90 -6.86
C THR A 5 6.35 16.86 -6.75
N LEU A 6 6.29 16.21 -5.59
CA LEU A 6 5.13 15.45 -5.14
C LEU A 6 4.45 16.23 -4.02
N GLU A 7 3.14 16.35 -4.07
CA GLU A 7 2.35 17.02 -3.05
C GLU A 7 1.74 15.98 -2.11
N LYS A 8 1.63 16.30 -0.83
CA LYS A 8 0.88 15.48 0.12
C LYS A 8 -0.54 15.26 -0.42
N GLY A 9 -0.95 14.00 -0.50
CA GLY A 9 -2.24 13.61 -1.08
C GLY A 9 -2.15 13.08 -2.50
N ASP A 10 -1.03 13.27 -3.21
CA ASP A 10 -0.83 12.62 -4.51
C ASP A 10 -0.82 11.09 -4.36
N VAL A 11 -1.22 10.39 -5.43
CA VAL A 11 -1.17 8.93 -5.52
C VAL A 11 -0.25 8.53 -6.66
N LEU A 12 0.71 7.66 -6.38
CA LEU A 12 1.56 7.03 -7.39
C LEU A 12 1.06 5.62 -7.65
N ILE A 13 1.16 5.12 -8.88
CA ILE A 13 0.83 3.73 -9.21
C ILE A 13 1.94 3.11 -10.08
N THR A 14 2.18 1.81 -9.93
CA THR A 14 3.00 1.05 -10.88
C THR A 14 2.31 0.96 -12.23
N LYS A 15 3.02 1.22 -13.33
CA LYS A 15 2.49 1.04 -14.70
C LYS A 15 2.84 -0.31 -15.30
N ASP A 16 3.83 -0.99 -14.76
CA ASP A 16 4.34 -2.20 -15.34
C ASP A 16 4.99 -3.08 -14.27
N SER A 17 4.87 -4.40 -14.46
CA SER A 17 5.33 -5.44 -13.55
C SER A 17 5.61 -6.74 -14.33
N GLU A 18 6.22 -7.72 -13.67
CA GLU A 18 6.45 -9.06 -14.23
C GLU A 18 5.15 -9.86 -14.37
N THR A 19 4.12 -9.54 -13.59
CA THR A 19 2.79 -10.17 -13.67
C THR A 19 1.68 -9.11 -13.79
N PRO A 20 0.54 -9.45 -14.41
CA PRO A 20 -0.60 -8.53 -14.47
C PRO A 20 -1.29 -8.32 -13.12
N ASP A 21 -1.05 -9.20 -12.14
CA ASP A 21 -1.63 -9.11 -10.79
C ASP A 21 -0.99 -8.00 -9.93
N ASP A 22 0.19 -7.53 -10.31
CA ASP A 22 0.97 -6.52 -9.58
C ASP A 22 1.05 -5.18 -10.35
N ILE A 23 0.00 -4.89 -11.14
CA ILE A 23 -0.16 -3.64 -11.87
C ILE A 23 -1.07 -2.66 -11.12
N ALA A 24 -0.79 -1.36 -11.30
CA ALA A 24 -1.52 -0.26 -10.69
C ALA A 24 -1.49 -0.26 -9.15
N VAL A 25 -0.46 -0.88 -8.56
CA VAL A 25 -0.27 -0.92 -7.11
C VAL A 25 -0.01 0.50 -6.60
N PRO A 26 -0.85 1.02 -5.70
CA PRO A 26 -0.77 2.42 -5.32
C PRO A 26 0.17 2.68 -4.16
N ALA A 27 0.75 3.89 -4.16
CA ALA A 27 1.45 4.48 -3.03
C ALA A 27 0.90 5.88 -2.75
N TYR A 28 0.55 6.13 -1.49
CA TYR A 28 0.08 7.44 -1.03
C TYR A 28 1.26 8.35 -0.67
N VAL A 29 1.29 9.56 -1.22
CA VAL A 29 2.27 10.58 -0.84
C VAL A 29 1.84 11.23 0.48
N SER A 30 2.47 10.79 1.58
CA SER A 30 2.14 11.24 2.94
C SER A 30 2.68 12.62 3.30
N GLN A 31 3.70 13.09 2.57
CA GLN A 31 4.37 14.37 2.78
C GLN A 31 4.80 14.97 1.44
N SER A 32 4.73 16.29 1.32
CA SER A 32 5.18 16.97 0.10
C SER A 32 6.70 16.87 -0.03
N LEU A 33 7.17 16.56 -1.24
CA LEU A 33 8.58 16.39 -1.58
C LEU A 33 8.94 17.30 -2.75
N THR A 34 10.01 18.07 -2.60
CA THR A 34 10.57 18.92 -3.64
C THR A 34 11.85 18.32 -4.21
N ASN A 35 12.14 18.58 -5.47
CA ASN A 35 13.29 18.03 -6.20
C ASN A 35 13.27 16.50 -6.27
N VAL A 36 12.08 15.91 -6.43
CA VAL A 36 11.88 14.46 -6.56
C VAL A 36 11.31 14.12 -7.93
N ILE A 37 11.87 13.09 -8.54
CA ILE A 37 11.46 12.56 -9.84
C ILE A 37 10.88 11.17 -9.63
N CYS A 38 9.68 10.95 -10.14
CA CYS A 38 9.14 9.60 -10.30
C CYS A 38 9.78 8.93 -11.51
N GLY A 39 10.30 7.72 -11.34
CA GLY A 39 10.80 6.91 -12.46
C GLY A 39 9.71 6.64 -13.50
N TYR A 40 10.10 6.30 -14.72
CA TYR A 40 9.17 6.16 -15.85
C TYR A 40 8.11 5.06 -15.67
N HIS A 41 8.42 4.06 -14.83
CA HIS A 41 7.54 2.95 -14.45
C HIS A 41 6.38 3.35 -13.53
N LEU A 42 6.29 4.63 -13.15
CA LEU A 42 5.24 5.14 -12.28
C LEU A 42 4.27 6.04 -13.07
N ALA A 43 2.99 5.98 -12.73
CA ALA A 43 2.04 7.03 -13.03
C ALA A 43 1.86 7.91 -11.80
N HIS A 44 1.87 9.22 -12.00
CA HIS A 44 1.54 10.21 -10.98
C HIS A 44 0.09 10.66 -11.17
N ILE A 45 -0.77 10.32 -10.21
CA ILE A 45 -2.19 10.63 -10.20
C ILE A 45 -2.42 11.74 -9.17
N LYS A 46 -2.78 12.92 -9.65
CA LYS A 46 -3.18 14.04 -8.80
C LYS A 46 -4.69 13.97 -8.53
N PRO A 47 -5.15 13.85 -7.28
CA PRO A 47 -6.56 13.91 -6.95
C PRO A 47 -7.15 15.29 -7.31
N VAL A 48 -8.29 15.29 -8.01
CA VAL A 48 -9.06 16.52 -8.31
C VAL A 48 -10.51 16.27 -7.91
N SER A 49 -11.04 17.08 -7.01
CA SER A 49 -12.43 16.96 -6.50
C SER A 49 -12.77 15.57 -5.92
N ILE A 50 -11.77 14.89 -5.36
CA ILE A 50 -11.88 13.58 -4.71
C ILE A 50 -10.99 13.54 -3.48
N GLN A 51 -11.41 12.82 -2.44
CA GLN A 51 -10.62 12.63 -1.23
C GLN A 51 -9.39 11.76 -1.58
N SER A 52 -8.18 12.24 -1.27
CA SER A 52 -6.92 11.62 -1.69
C SER A 52 -6.70 10.18 -1.21
N LYS A 53 -7.00 9.90 0.06
CA LYS A 53 -6.92 8.56 0.62
C LYS A 53 -8.01 7.64 0.08
N TYR A 54 -9.20 8.18 -0.22
CA TYR A 54 -10.24 7.41 -0.89
C TYR A 54 -9.74 6.94 -2.26
N LEU A 55 -9.14 7.84 -3.06
CA LEU A 55 -8.53 7.47 -4.33
C LEU A 55 -7.46 6.38 -4.15
N PHE A 56 -6.58 6.52 -3.16
CA PHE A 56 -5.59 5.49 -2.81
C PHE A 56 -6.24 4.13 -2.52
N TYR A 57 -7.25 4.09 -1.65
CA TYR A 57 -7.96 2.84 -1.34
C TYR A 57 -8.78 2.30 -2.52
N ALA A 58 -9.29 3.17 -3.39
CA ALA A 58 -9.98 2.76 -4.60
C ALA A 58 -9.04 1.99 -5.52
N PHE A 59 -7.80 2.45 -5.70
CA PHE A 59 -6.77 1.69 -6.46
C PHE A 59 -6.42 0.33 -5.83
N ILE A 60 -6.56 0.17 -4.51
CA ILE A 60 -6.36 -1.12 -3.82
C ILE A 60 -7.54 -2.07 -4.04
N SER A 61 -8.73 -1.54 -4.32
CA SER A 61 -9.95 -2.36 -4.43
C SER A 61 -9.82 -3.40 -5.54
N THR A 62 -10.43 -4.56 -5.32
CA THR A 62 -10.40 -5.67 -6.28
C THR A 62 -11.06 -5.28 -7.60
N GLN A 63 -12.08 -4.41 -7.58
CA GLN A 63 -12.76 -3.95 -8.80
C GLN A 63 -11.84 -3.11 -9.69
N ILE A 64 -10.99 -2.27 -9.11
CA ILE A 64 -10.01 -1.49 -9.87
C ILE A 64 -8.83 -2.36 -10.29
N ALA A 65 -8.31 -3.19 -9.38
CA ALA A 65 -7.22 -4.12 -9.68
C ALA A 65 -7.57 -5.07 -10.84
N SER A 66 -8.79 -5.63 -10.86
CA SER A 66 -9.24 -6.50 -11.96
C SER A 66 -9.35 -5.78 -13.30
N GLN A 67 -9.77 -4.51 -13.32
CA GLN A 67 -9.79 -3.73 -14.55
C GLN A 67 -8.37 -3.57 -15.11
N PHE A 68 -7.40 -3.25 -14.25
CA PHE A 68 -6.02 -3.09 -14.68
C PHE A 68 -5.36 -4.40 -15.10
N HIS A 69 -5.61 -5.49 -14.37
CA HIS A 69 -5.17 -6.84 -14.75
C HIS A 69 -5.61 -7.20 -16.18
N ILE A 70 -6.88 -6.96 -16.51
CA ILE A 70 -7.43 -7.28 -17.84
C ILE A 70 -6.85 -6.35 -18.92
N SER A 71 -6.66 -5.07 -18.61
CA SER A 71 -6.11 -4.10 -19.57
C SER A 71 -4.61 -4.25 -19.82
N ALA A 72 -3.91 -4.93 -18.93
CA ALA A 72 -2.46 -5.05 -19.00
C ALA A 72 -2.02 -5.87 -20.21
N THR A 73 -1.04 -5.37 -20.95
CA THR A 73 -0.51 -6.03 -22.15
C THR A 73 0.97 -6.33 -22.00
N GLY A 74 1.42 -7.46 -22.54
CA GLY A 74 2.81 -7.90 -22.41
C GLY A 74 2.96 -9.41 -22.42
N ILE A 75 4.22 -9.87 -22.44
CA ILE A 75 4.58 -11.31 -22.37
C ILE A 75 5.56 -11.54 -21.23
N THR A 76 6.72 -10.87 -21.25
CA THR A 76 7.74 -10.94 -20.19
C THR A 76 7.56 -9.87 -19.12
N ARG A 77 6.98 -8.74 -19.51
CA ARG A 77 6.62 -7.63 -18.65
C ARG A 77 5.27 -7.11 -19.12
N TYR A 78 4.35 -6.96 -18.20
CA TYR A 78 3.02 -6.44 -18.45
C TYR A 78 3.01 -4.95 -18.16
N GLY A 79 2.25 -4.18 -18.94
CA GLY A 79 2.13 -2.74 -18.74
C GLY A 79 0.76 -2.19 -19.09
N ILE A 80 0.45 -1.04 -18.48
CA ILE A 80 -0.72 -0.22 -18.76
C ILE A 80 -0.31 1.17 -19.27
N GLY A 81 -1.05 1.63 -20.27
CA GLY A 81 -0.91 2.94 -20.87
C GLY A 81 -1.75 4.01 -20.18
N LYS A 82 -1.57 5.25 -20.66
CA LYS A 82 -2.37 6.39 -20.19
C LYS A 82 -3.87 6.21 -20.48
N SER A 83 -4.22 5.58 -21.60
CA SER A 83 -5.60 5.29 -21.97
C SER A 83 -6.27 4.32 -21.01
N ASP A 84 -5.55 3.28 -20.59
CA ASP A 84 -6.09 2.26 -19.68
C ASP A 84 -6.40 2.88 -18.31
N ILE A 85 -5.49 3.73 -17.82
CA ILE A 85 -5.71 4.53 -16.61
C ILE A 85 -6.89 5.49 -16.79
N GLY A 86 -6.93 6.25 -17.89
CA GLY A 86 -7.96 7.26 -18.12
C GLY A 86 -9.36 6.70 -18.36
N ASN A 87 -9.48 5.45 -18.83
CA ASN A 87 -10.75 4.78 -19.12
C ASN A 87 -11.22 3.86 -17.99
N SER A 88 -10.42 3.68 -16.94
CA SER A 88 -10.81 2.87 -15.79
C SER A 88 -12.02 3.46 -15.07
N LEU A 89 -12.94 2.59 -14.65
CA LEU A 89 -14.19 2.96 -14.02
C LEU A 89 -14.02 3.03 -12.50
N PHE A 90 -14.05 4.25 -11.97
CA PHE A 90 -14.08 4.52 -10.54
C PHE A 90 -15.50 4.80 -10.07
N LEU A 91 -15.88 4.20 -8.94
CA LEU A 91 -17.02 4.65 -8.16
C LEU A 91 -16.58 5.91 -7.40
N ILE A 92 -17.34 6.99 -7.52
CA ILE A 92 -17.03 8.27 -6.86
C ILE A 92 -18.28 8.71 -6.11
N PRO A 93 -18.48 8.26 -4.86
CA PRO A 93 -19.60 8.71 -4.03
C PRO A 93 -19.37 10.17 -3.56
N PRO A 94 -20.36 10.81 -2.91
CA PRO A 94 -20.17 12.14 -2.32
C PRO A 94 -18.99 12.20 -1.35
N ILE A 95 -18.34 13.36 -1.21
CA ILE A 95 -17.15 13.54 -0.35
C ILE A 95 -17.36 13.05 1.07
N GLU A 96 -18.52 13.34 1.67
CA GLU A 96 -18.85 12.89 3.03
C GLU A 96 -18.84 11.36 3.17
N GLU A 97 -19.26 10.64 2.13
CA GLU A 97 -19.22 9.18 2.11
C GLU A 97 -17.78 8.67 1.91
N GLN A 98 -17.00 9.33 1.04
CA GLN A 98 -15.59 9.02 0.86
C GLN A 98 -14.81 9.14 2.17
N GLU A 99 -15.08 10.20 2.95
CA GLU A 99 -14.45 10.43 4.26
C GLU A 99 -14.79 9.32 5.26
N LYS A 100 -16.07 8.93 5.35
CA LYS A 100 -16.52 7.82 6.22
C LYS A 100 -15.87 6.49 5.84
N ILE A 101 -15.76 6.21 4.54
CA ILE A 101 -15.08 5.01 4.05
C ILE A 101 -13.60 5.02 4.46
N VAL A 102 -12.91 6.15 4.29
CA VAL A 102 -11.50 6.29 4.66
C VAL A 102 -11.31 6.13 6.16
N GLU A 103 -12.16 6.76 6.98
CA GLU A 103 -12.10 6.65 8.44
C GLU A 103 -12.22 5.19 8.89
N TYR A 104 -13.21 4.48 8.35
CA TYR A 104 -13.41 3.06 8.64
C TYR A 104 -12.18 2.21 8.26
N LEU A 105 -11.62 2.42 7.07
CA LEU A 105 -10.47 1.66 6.59
C LEU A 105 -9.20 1.95 7.41
N GLU A 106 -8.96 3.21 7.76
CA GLU A 106 -7.83 3.62 8.59
C GLU A 106 -7.94 3.04 10.01
N GLN A 107 -9.13 3.10 10.62
CA GLN A 107 -9.37 2.50 11.94
C GLN A 107 -9.08 0.99 11.91
N LYS A 108 -9.66 0.26 10.95
CA LYS A 108 -9.46 -1.19 10.85
C LYS A 108 -8.01 -1.56 10.58
N THR A 109 -7.34 -0.79 9.72
CA THR A 109 -5.92 -1.00 9.42
C THR A 109 -5.03 -0.71 10.63
N ALA A 110 -5.37 0.29 11.45
CA ALA A 110 -4.66 0.60 12.69
C ALA A 110 -4.81 -0.52 13.73
N GLU A 111 -6.02 -1.03 13.94
CA GLU A 111 -6.28 -2.18 14.82
C GLU A 111 -5.44 -3.41 14.41
N ILE A 112 -5.37 -3.71 13.10
CA ILE A 112 -4.57 -4.82 12.57
C ILE A 112 -3.06 -4.58 12.80
N LYS A 113 -2.58 -3.35 12.57
CA LYS A 113 -1.17 -3.00 12.80
C LYS A 113 -0.77 -3.17 14.26
N GLU A 114 -1.61 -2.72 15.19
CA GLU A 114 -1.37 -2.87 16.63
C GLU A 114 -1.33 -4.35 17.03
N LEU A 115 -2.27 -5.17 16.54
CA LEU A 115 -2.29 -6.60 16.81
C LEU A 115 -1.03 -7.29 16.26
N LYS A 116 -0.60 -6.93 15.05
CA LYS A 116 0.62 -7.45 14.45
C LYS A 116 1.85 -7.11 15.29
N GLU A 117 1.95 -5.87 15.75
CA GLU A 117 3.07 -5.43 16.59
C GLU A 117 3.12 -6.22 17.91
N LYS A 118 1.99 -6.34 18.62
CA LYS A 118 1.88 -7.14 19.84
C LYS A 118 2.28 -8.60 19.62
N THR A 119 1.86 -9.18 18.50
CA THR A 119 2.18 -10.57 18.13
C THR A 119 3.69 -10.73 17.90
N LEU A 120 4.33 -9.80 17.20
CA LEU A 120 5.79 -9.83 16.97
C LEU A 120 6.56 -9.67 18.29
N GLN A 121 6.11 -8.79 19.18
CA GLN A 121 6.71 -8.63 20.52
C GLN A 121 6.58 -9.92 21.36
N GLN A 122 5.46 -10.63 21.29
CA GLN A 122 5.30 -11.93 21.97
C GLN A 122 6.26 -12.98 21.41
N ILE A 123 6.45 -13.03 20.09
CA ILE A 123 7.39 -13.95 19.44
C ILE A 123 8.81 -13.71 19.95
N GLU A 124 9.26 -12.45 20.03
CA GLU A 124 10.60 -12.13 20.54
C GLU A 124 10.76 -12.51 22.02
N LYS A 125 9.77 -12.21 22.87
CA LYS A 125 9.79 -12.63 24.29
C LYS A 125 9.87 -14.14 24.46
N LEU A 126 9.16 -14.90 23.62
CA LEU A 126 9.23 -16.37 23.64
C LEU A 126 10.60 -16.90 23.20
N LYS A 127 11.27 -16.24 22.23
CA LYS A 127 12.64 -16.59 21.84
C LYS A 127 13.63 -16.31 22.96
N GLU A 128 13.54 -15.15 23.62
CA GLU A 128 14.37 -14.79 24.77
C GLU A 128 14.16 -15.77 25.93
N PHE A 129 12.90 -16.06 26.28
CA PHE A 129 12.58 -17.02 27.33
C PHE A 129 13.13 -18.42 27.02
N LYS A 130 13.03 -18.88 25.77
CA LYS A 130 13.61 -20.16 25.35
C LYS A 130 15.14 -20.17 25.54
N GLN A 131 15.83 -19.09 25.20
CA GLN A 131 17.28 -19.00 25.39
C GLN A 131 17.66 -19.05 26.88
N ILE A 132 16.94 -18.33 27.73
CA ILE A 132 17.13 -18.35 29.19
C ILE A 132 16.91 -19.76 29.72
N LEU A 133 15.81 -20.41 29.35
CA LEU A 133 15.47 -21.75 29.84
C LEU A 133 16.52 -22.80 29.44
N ILE A 134 17.05 -22.72 28.21
CA ILE A 134 18.17 -23.58 27.79
C ILE A 134 19.43 -23.30 28.62
N ALA A 135 19.77 -22.03 28.84
CA ALA A 135 20.94 -21.65 29.63
C ALA A 135 20.81 -22.12 31.09
N GLU A 136 19.64 -21.97 31.70
CA GLU A 136 19.38 -22.39 33.07
C GLU A 136 19.37 -23.92 33.21
N ALA A 137 18.86 -24.65 32.22
CA ALA A 137 18.94 -26.11 32.16
C ALA A 137 20.38 -26.62 32.05
N VAL A 138 21.18 -26.05 31.12
CA VAL A 138 22.58 -26.48 30.91
C VAL A 138 23.48 -26.08 32.08
N THR A 139 23.18 -24.96 32.76
CA THR A 139 23.89 -24.53 33.97
C THR A 139 23.41 -25.23 35.25
N GLY A 140 22.43 -26.14 35.15
CA GLY A 140 21.92 -26.93 36.27
C GLY A 140 21.10 -26.14 37.29
N LYS A 141 20.69 -24.91 36.96
CA LYS A 141 19.77 -24.11 37.78
C LYS A 141 18.34 -24.66 37.76
N ILE A 142 17.96 -25.30 36.67
CA ILE A 142 16.73 -26.08 36.56
C ILE A 142 17.11 -27.56 36.36
N LYS A 143 16.48 -28.46 37.12
CA LYS A 143 16.54 -29.90 36.83
C LYS A 143 15.57 -30.21 35.70
N VAL A 144 16.08 -30.89 34.67
CA VAL A 144 15.32 -31.39 33.52
C VAL A 144 15.21 -32.90 33.65
#